data_AF-A0A533Y1D1-F1
#
_entry.id   AF-A0A533Y1D1-F1
#
_cell.length_a   1.000
_cell.length_b   1.000
_cell.length_c   1.000
_cell.angle_alpha   90.00
_cell.angle_beta   90.00
_cell.angle_gamma   90.00
#
_symmetry.space_group_name_H-M   'P 1'
#
loop_
_entity.id
_entity.type
_entity.pdbx_description
1 polymer ?
#
loop_
_entity_poly.entity_id
_entity_poly.type
_entity_poly.pdbx_seq_one_letter_code
_entity_poly.pdbx_strand_id
1 'polypeptide(L)'
;MERDYSESVIRDFIFQILFDRIGKMGTMRGEAKVASFKVKGSFGGGICSVEGALDYTLPTGSKHSHKNDILIETASGKYIVLEVKFLSSVTDQFKARSFDMLNLKHNFGKQIVGIMVYLDVPRAGISAERARAICYPFDHFFGLEAQDSQHLLDLVNPGNLEKWEPLLKAVEAELTGPS
;
A
#
# COMPACT_ATOMS: atom_id res chain seq x y z
N MET A 1 -4.87 22.81 -17.27
CA MET A 1 -5.17 21.42 -16.90
C MET A 1 -4.78 21.25 -15.46
N GLU A 2 -5.73 21.29 -14.53
CA GLU A 2 -5.48 20.81 -13.17
C GLU A 2 -5.08 19.35 -13.27
N ARG A 3 -3.90 18.98 -12.74
CA ARG A 3 -3.58 17.57 -12.56
C ARG A 3 -4.53 17.04 -11.50
N ASP A 4 -5.29 16.03 -11.85
CA ASP A 4 -6.28 15.40 -10.97
C ASP A 4 -5.52 14.72 -9.81
N TYR A 5 -5.63 15.28 -8.61
CA TYR A 5 -4.95 14.78 -7.42
C TYR A 5 -5.76 13.63 -6.83
N SER A 6 -5.36 12.38 -7.12
CA SER A 6 -6.06 11.21 -6.60
C SER A 6 -5.10 10.19 -6.00
N GLU A 7 -5.62 9.39 -5.06
CA GLU A 7 -4.93 8.22 -4.50
C GLU A 7 -4.41 7.28 -5.60
N SER A 8 -5.08 7.24 -6.77
CA SER A 8 -4.66 6.45 -7.92
C SER A 8 -3.29 6.86 -8.45
N VAL A 9 -2.97 8.15 -8.49
CA VAL A 9 -1.68 8.65 -9.00
C VAL A 9 -0.53 8.18 -8.11
N ILE A 10 -0.72 8.28 -6.80
CA ILE A 10 0.26 7.85 -5.80
C ILE A 10 0.43 6.33 -5.85
N ARG A 11 -0.68 5.59 -5.88
CA ARG A 11 -0.69 4.13 -6.01
C ARG A 11 0.05 3.67 -7.26
N ASP A 12 -0.26 4.24 -8.42
CA ASP A 12 0.34 3.83 -9.69
C ASP A 12 1.84 4.12 -9.70
N PHE A 13 2.27 5.23 -9.09
CA PHE A 13 3.68 5.51 -8.87
C PHE A 13 4.34 4.48 -7.93
N ILE A 14 3.74 4.19 -6.77
CA ILE A 14 4.26 3.17 -5.84
C ILE A 14 4.38 1.82 -6.55
N PHE A 15 3.37 1.45 -7.32
CA PHE A 15 3.36 0.21 -8.08
C PHE A 15 4.50 0.17 -9.12
N GLN A 16 4.76 1.27 -9.81
CA GLN A 16 5.87 1.38 -10.77
C GLN A 16 7.23 1.22 -10.08
N ILE A 17 7.48 1.93 -8.97
CA ILE A 17 8.77 1.82 -8.27
C ILE A 17 8.96 0.43 -7.64
N LEU A 18 7.86 -0.24 -7.24
CA LEU A 18 7.90 -1.64 -6.82
C LEU A 18 8.26 -2.55 -7.99
N PHE A 19 7.71 -2.34 -9.18
CA PHE A 19 8.08 -3.13 -10.36
C PHE A 19 9.57 -3.00 -10.68
N ASP A 20 10.10 -1.79 -10.70
CA ASP A 20 11.51 -1.54 -11.00
C ASP A 20 12.43 -2.20 -9.95
N ARG A 21 12.00 -2.21 -8.69
CA ARG A 21 12.76 -2.76 -7.57
C ARG A 21 12.68 -4.29 -7.49
N ILE A 22 11.47 -4.83 -7.33
CA ILE A 22 11.22 -6.25 -7.00
C ILE A 22 10.58 -7.05 -8.14
N GLY A 23 10.20 -6.39 -9.24
CA GLY A 23 9.48 -7.01 -10.35
C GLY A 23 10.37 -7.76 -11.35
N LYS A 24 9.88 -8.88 -11.86
CA LYS A 24 10.54 -9.65 -12.91
C LYS A 24 10.32 -8.96 -14.26
N MET A 25 11.41 -8.59 -14.93
CA MET A 25 11.37 -7.96 -16.25
C MET A 25 10.52 -8.78 -17.25
N GLY A 26 9.73 -8.08 -18.07
CA GLY A 26 8.85 -8.70 -19.07
C GLY A 26 7.60 -9.38 -18.50
N THR A 27 7.28 -9.17 -17.22
CA THR A 27 6.07 -9.76 -16.59
C THR A 27 4.98 -8.76 -16.25
N MET A 28 5.19 -7.47 -16.50
CA MET A 28 4.15 -6.45 -16.38
C MET A 28 2.97 -6.79 -17.29
N ARG A 29 1.76 -6.74 -16.76
CA ARG A 29 0.50 -7.01 -17.46
C ARG A 29 -0.56 -6.03 -17.00
N GLY A 30 -1.46 -5.67 -17.90
CA GLY A 30 -2.53 -4.72 -17.61
C GLY A 30 -2.01 -3.30 -17.40
N GLU A 31 -2.93 -2.39 -17.13
CA GLU A 31 -2.65 -0.97 -16.88
C GLU A 31 -3.56 -0.47 -15.76
N ALA A 32 -3.11 0.57 -15.06
CA ALA A 32 -3.84 1.21 -13.96
C ALA A 32 -4.42 0.17 -12.98
N LYS A 33 -5.76 0.13 -12.85
CA LYS A 33 -6.49 -0.66 -11.86
C LYS A 33 -6.41 -2.18 -12.02
N VAL A 34 -5.88 -2.67 -13.14
CA VAL A 34 -5.71 -4.11 -13.40
C VAL A 34 -4.25 -4.48 -13.62
N ALA A 35 -3.33 -3.57 -13.31
CA ALA A 35 -1.91 -3.79 -13.47
C ALA A 35 -1.40 -4.88 -12.50
N SER A 36 -0.52 -5.75 -12.99
CA SER A 36 0.13 -6.78 -12.19
C SER A 36 1.51 -7.14 -12.75
N PHE A 37 2.40 -7.64 -11.91
CA PHE A 37 3.68 -8.21 -12.32
C PHE A 37 4.10 -9.37 -11.41
N LYS A 38 5.02 -10.22 -11.89
CA LYS A 38 5.61 -11.29 -11.08
C LYS A 38 6.77 -10.76 -10.25
N VAL A 39 6.85 -11.10 -8.98
CA VAL A 39 8.00 -10.77 -8.12
C VAL A 39 9.21 -11.63 -8.51
N LYS A 40 10.43 -11.07 -8.48
CA LYS A 40 11.68 -11.82 -8.76
C LYS A 40 11.85 -12.97 -7.76
N GLY A 41 12.42 -14.08 -8.20
CA GLY A 41 12.68 -15.25 -7.34
C GLY A 41 13.65 -14.96 -6.18
N SER A 42 14.54 -13.97 -6.33
CA SER A 42 15.42 -13.51 -5.24
C SER A 42 14.68 -12.89 -4.06
N PHE A 43 13.41 -12.52 -4.25
CA PHE A 43 12.51 -12.03 -3.20
C PHE A 43 11.39 -13.06 -2.88
N GLY A 44 11.65 -14.35 -3.11
CA GLY A 44 10.69 -15.43 -2.84
C GLY A 44 9.63 -15.64 -3.93
N GLY A 45 9.54 -14.75 -4.93
CA GLY A 45 8.55 -14.83 -6.00
C GLY A 45 7.11 -14.52 -5.54
N GLY A 46 6.16 -14.61 -6.47
CA GLY A 46 4.77 -14.23 -6.22
C GLY A 46 4.22 -13.28 -7.29
N ILE A 47 3.11 -12.62 -6.97
CA ILE A 47 2.41 -11.66 -7.83
C ILE A 47 2.15 -10.38 -7.04
N CYS A 48 2.50 -9.24 -7.62
CA CYS A 48 2.09 -7.91 -7.16
C CYS A 48 0.98 -7.42 -8.09
N SER A 49 -0.13 -6.91 -7.55
CA SER A 49 -1.26 -6.39 -8.31
C SER A 49 -1.83 -5.11 -7.70
N VAL A 50 -2.33 -4.24 -8.58
CA VAL A 50 -3.14 -3.07 -8.22
C VAL A 50 -4.58 -3.51 -7.94
N GLU A 51 -5.23 -2.91 -6.94
CA GLU A 51 -6.63 -3.18 -6.58
C GLU A 51 -6.92 -4.67 -6.29
N GLY A 52 -5.91 -5.42 -5.83
CA GLY A 52 -6.02 -6.83 -5.46
C GLY A 52 -6.95 -7.04 -4.27
N ALA A 53 -7.86 -8.00 -4.38
CA ALA A 53 -8.87 -8.26 -3.36
C ALA A 53 -8.44 -9.38 -2.40
N LEU A 54 -8.70 -9.20 -1.11
CA LEU A 54 -8.64 -10.26 -0.11
C LEU A 54 -10.01 -10.43 0.54
N ASP A 55 -10.47 -11.67 0.58
CA ASP A 55 -11.72 -12.02 1.23
C ASP A 55 -11.49 -12.35 2.70
N TYR A 56 -12.40 -11.89 3.56
CA TYR A 56 -12.41 -12.21 4.98
C TYR A 56 -13.82 -12.50 5.47
N THR A 57 -13.92 -13.29 6.54
CA THR A 57 -15.20 -13.61 7.18
C THR A 57 -15.30 -12.83 8.50
N LEU A 58 -16.41 -12.12 8.69
CA LEU A 58 -16.72 -11.46 9.95
C LEU A 58 -17.10 -12.51 11.02
N PRO A 59 -17.05 -12.16 12.32
CA PRO A 59 -17.50 -13.06 13.39
C PRO A 59 -18.95 -13.56 13.24
N THR A 60 -19.79 -12.83 12.51
CA THR A 60 -21.17 -13.21 12.17
C THR A 60 -21.26 -14.30 11.10
N GLY A 61 -20.15 -14.68 10.48
CA GLY A 61 -20.09 -15.61 9.35
C GLY A 61 -20.31 -14.96 7.97
N SER A 62 -20.57 -13.64 7.91
CA SER A 62 -20.70 -12.95 6.62
C SER A 62 -19.34 -12.81 5.93
N LYS A 63 -19.31 -13.06 4.62
CA LYS A 63 -18.11 -12.90 3.79
C LYS A 63 -18.05 -11.49 3.22
N HIS A 64 -16.88 -10.88 3.32
CA HIS A 64 -16.57 -9.56 2.80
C HIS A 64 -15.31 -9.63 1.95
N SER A 65 -15.18 -8.71 1.00
CA SER A 65 -14.01 -8.58 0.14
C SER A 65 -13.46 -7.18 0.28
N HIS A 66 -12.18 -7.06 0.62
CA HIS A 66 -11.48 -5.78 0.69
C HIS A 66 -10.51 -5.66 -0.47
N LYS A 67 -10.70 -4.60 -1.26
CA LYS A 67 -9.80 -4.23 -2.35
C LYS A 67 -8.70 -3.36 -1.81
N ASN A 68 -7.49 -3.92 -1.81
CA ASN A 68 -6.28 -3.25 -1.39
C ASN A 68 -5.75 -2.37 -2.51
N ASP A 69 -5.15 -1.23 -2.22
CA ASP A 69 -4.58 -0.38 -3.28
C ASP A 69 -3.47 -1.12 -4.05
N ILE A 70 -2.60 -1.83 -3.32
CA ILE A 70 -1.63 -2.79 -3.89
C ILE A 70 -1.62 -4.04 -3.02
N LEU A 71 -1.65 -5.21 -3.65
CA LEU A 71 -1.54 -6.51 -3.01
C LEU A 71 -0.33 -7.26 -3.57
N ILE A 72 0.52 -7.79 -2.70
CA ILE A 72 1.57 -8.74 -3.05
C ILE A 72 1.24 -10.09 -2.42
N GLU A 73 0.92 -11.07 -3.26
CA GLU A 73 0.78 -12.47 -2.88
C GLU A 73 2.10 -13.19 -3.14
N THR A 74 2.77 -13.61 -2.07
CA THR A 74 4.04 -14.34 -2.18
C THR A 74 3.80 -15.81 -2.53
N ALA A 75 4.79 -16.48 -3.12
CA ALA A 75 4.71 -17.92 -3.36
C ALA A 75 4.58 -18.77 -2.08
N SER A 76 4.90 -18.19 -0.91
CA SER A 76 4.79 -18.84 0.40
C SER A 76 3.39 -18.79 1.01
N GLY A 77 2.44 -18.08 0.39
CA GLY A 77 1.10 -17.85 0.95
C GLY A 77 1.03 -16.64 1.91
N LYS A 78 2.12 -15.90 2.09
CA LYS A 78 2.12 -14.59 2.77
C LYS A 78 1.56 -13.51 1.84
N TYR A 79 0.78 -12.59 2.40
CA TYR A 79 0.20 -11.42 1.76
C TYR A 79 0.83 -10.14 2.34
N ILE A 80 1.25 -9.24 1.46
CA ILE A 80 1.66 -7.88 1.83
C ILE A 80 0.66 -6.92 1.19
N VAL A 81 -0.03 -6.16 2.02
CA VAL A 81 -1.07 -5.22 1.63
C VAL A 81 -0.54 -3.80 1.81
N LEU A 82 -0.61 -2.98 0.76
CA LEU A 82 -0.35 -1.56 0.86
C LEU A 82 -1.66 -0.79 0.66
N GLU A 83 -1.95 0.11 1.59
CA GLU A 83 -3.07 1.04 1.54
C GLU A 83 -2.53 2.46 1.40
N VAL A 84 -3.03 3.20 0.42
CA VAL A 84 -2.64 4.57 0.14
C VAL A 84 -3.76 5.50 0.58
N LYS A 85 -3.40 6.50 1.39
CA LYS A 85 -4.31 7.55 1.82
C LYS A 85 -3.72 8.92 1.54
N PHE A 86 -4.55 9.78 0.96
CA PHE A 86 -4.18 11.14 0.56
C PHE A 86 -5.41 12.06 0.65
N LEU A 87 -5.21 13.33 1.05
CA LEU A 87 -6.26 14.35 1.17
C LEU A 87 -7.50 13.92 1.99
N SER A 88 -7.35 13.00 2.94
CA SER A 88 -8.49 12.54 3.73
C SER A 88 -8.74 13.46 4.92
N SER A 89 -9.60 14.46 4.73
CA SER A 89 -10.14 15.33 5.79
C SER A 89 -11.04 14.60 6.80
N VAL A 90 -11.18 13.27 6.66
CA VAL A 90 -12.18 12.50 7.40
C VAL A 90 -11.55 11.26 8.02
N THR A 91 -11.47 11.27 9.35
CA THR A 91 -11.01 10.13 10.17
C THR A 91 -11.68 8.80 9.85
N ASP A 92 -12.86 8.82 9.24
CA ASP A 92 -13.66 7.62 8.98
C ASP A 92 -13.06 6.73 7.89
N GLN A 93 -12.35 7.29 6.92
CA GLN A 93 -11.63 6.46 5.93
C GLN A 93 -10.49 5.68 6.59
N PHE A 94 -9.72 6.31 7.49
CA PHE A 94 -8.68 5.62 8.27
C PHE A 94 -9.27 4.56 9.18
N LYS A 95 -10.40 4.84 9.84
CA LYS A 95 -11.11 3.86 10.68
C LYS A 95 -11.60 2.68 9.84
N ALA A 96 -12.18 2.92 8.66
CA ALA A 96 -12.64 1.88 7.76
C ALA A 96 -11.47 0.97 7.33
N ARG A 97 -10.36 1.55 6.87
CA ARG A 97 -9.17 0.77 6.51
C ARG A 97 -8.58 -0.01 7.69
N SER A 98 -8.59 0.59 8.87
CA SER A 98 -8.13 -0.08 10.10
C SER A 98 -9.05 -1.23 10.50
N PHE A 99 -10.36 -1.07 10.32
CA PHE A 99 -11.34 -2.15 10.51
C PHE A 99 -11.12 -3.30 9.52
N ASP A 100 -10.93 -3.00 8.23
CA ASP A 100 -10.62 -4.02 7.23
C ASP A 100 -9.33 -4.77 7.59
N MET A 101 -8.26 -4.04 7.95
CA MET A 101 -6.99 -4.65 8.34
C MET A 101 -7.10 -5.51 9.60
N LEU A 102 -7.89 -5.12 10.61
CA LEU A 102 -8.16 -5.96 11.78
C LEU A 102 -8.81 -7.29 11.41
N ASN A 103 -9.82 -7.25 10.54
CA ASN A 103 -10.53 -8.45 10.13
C ASN A 103 -9.67 -9.34 9.25
N LEU A 104 -8.88 -8.75 8.34
CA LEU A 104 -7.88 -9.49 7.58
C LEU A 104 -6.86 -10.16 8.52
N LYS A 105 -6.30 -9.44 9.50
CA LYS A 105 -5.40 -10.04 10.48
C LYS A 105 -6.05 -11.14 11.31
N HIS A 106 -7.32 -11.02 11.64
CA HIS A 106 -8.06 -12.08 12.31
C HIS A 106 -8.17 -13.36 11.44
N ASN A 107 -8.41 -13.20 10.14
CA ASN A 107 -8.61 -14.31 9.20
C ASN A 107 -7.29 -14.96 8.74
N PHE A 108 -6.27 -14.14 8.44
CA PHE A 108 -5.00 -14.59 7.87
C PHE A 108 -3.89 -14.74 8.92
N GLY A 109 -4.08 -14.21 10.14
CA GLY A 109 -3.11 -14.27 11.22
C GLY A 109 -1.77 -13.65 10.83
N LYS A 110 -0.68 -14.40 11.01
CA LYS A 110 0.69 -13.96 10.69
C LYS A 110 1.01 -13.97 9.19
N GLN A 111 0.10 -14.47 8.35
CA GLN A 111 0.31 -14.53 6.91
C GLN A 111 0.01 -13.19 6.23
N ILE A 112 -0.56 -12.19 6.92
CA ILE A 112 -0.80 -10.88 6.35
C ILE A 112 0.06 -9.82 7.03
N VAL A 113 0.64 -8.95 6.21
CA VAL A 113 1.34 -7.75 6.63
C VAL A 113 0.66 -6.55 5.99
N GLY A 114 0.26 -5.59 6.82
CA GLY A 114 -0.34 -4.34 6.38
C GLY A 114 0.65 -3.18 6.43
N ILE A 115 0.75 -2.43 5.34
CA ILE A 115 1.53 -1.20 5.24
C ILE A 115 0.59 -0.05 4.90
N MET A 116 0.49 0.94 5.81
CA MET A 116 -0.24 2.18 5.55
C MET A 116 0.74 3.21 4.96
N VAL A 117 0.40 3.74 3.79
CA VAL A 117 1.10 4.84 3.12
C VAL A 117 0.22 6.08 3.21
N TYR A 118 0.68 7.09 3.94
CA TYR A 118 -0.04 8.34 4.13
C TYR A 118 0.75 9.53 3.59
N LEU A 119 0.16 10.29 2.67
CA LEU A 119 0.70 11.57 2.23
C LEU A 119 -0.08 12.68 2.93
N ASP A 120 0.57 13.27 3.93
CA ASP A 120 0.06 14.42 4.68
C ASP A 120 0.33 15.69 3.84
N VAL A 121 -0.73 16.42 3.54
CA VAL A 121 -0.65 17.71 2.87
C VAL A 121 -1.30 18.76 3.76
N PRO A 122 -0.84 20.02 3.75
CA PRO A 122 -1.40 21.01 4.66
C PRO A 122 -2.90 21.16 4.41
N ARG A 123 -3.67 21.19 5.50
CA ARG A 123 -5.14 21.20 5.50
C ARG A 123 -5.79 19.86 5.12
N ALA A 124 -5.05 18.75 5.06
CA ALA A 124 -5.61 17.40 4.97
C ALA A 124 -6.48 17.01 6.16
N GLY A 125 -6.59 17.83 7.22
CA GLY A 125 -7.56 17.68 8.30
C GLY A 125 -7.17 16.68 9.41
N ILE A 126 -6.20 15.80 9.16
CA ILE A 126 -5.63 14.88 10.15
C ILE A 126 -4.10 14.94 10.07
N SER A 127 -3.41 14.92 11.21
CA SER A 127 -1.95 14.86 11.23
C SER A 127 -1.45 13.43 11.02
N ALA A 128 -0.22 13.28 10.51
CA ALA A 128 0.45 11.98 10.42
C ALA A 128 0.46 11.19 11.75
N GLU A 129 0.66 11.87 12.89
CA GLU A 129 0.61 11.23 14.22
C GLU A 129 -0.78 10.66 14.52
N ARG A 130 -1.84 11.44 14.24
CA ARG A 130 -3.21 11.01 14.48
C ARG A 130 -3.62 9.89 13.53
N ALA A 131 -3.22 9.97 12.26
CA ALA A 131 -3.43 8.90 11.27
C ALA A 131 -2.76 7.61 11.73
N ARG A 132 -1.50 7.67 12.18
CA ARG A 132 -0.76 6.53 12.74
C ARG A 132 -1.47 5.90 13.93
N ALA A 133 -1.99 6.71 14.85
CA ALA A 133 -2.72 6.21 16.00
C ALA A 133 -4.02 5.46 15.63
N ILE A 134 -4.70 5.86 14.56
CA ILE A 134 -5.89 5.15 14.05
C ILE A 134 -5.47 3.86 13.34
N CYS A 135 -4.39 3.91 12.56
CA CYS A 135 -3.84 2.79 11.79
C CYS A 135 -3.01 1.79 12.62
N TYR A 136 -3.25 1.69 13.93
CA TYR A 136 -2.59 0.71 14.81
C TYR A 136 -2.66 -0.76 14.34
N PRO A 137 -3.65 -1.22 13.54
CA PRO A 137 -3.66 -2.60 13.05
C PRO A 137 -2.62 -2.88 11.96
N PHE A 138 -2.09 -1.85 11.30
CA PHE A 138 -1.05 -2.00 10.29
C PHE A 138 0.30 -2.27 10.96
N ASP A 139 1.13 -3.10 10.32
CA ASP A 139 2.47 -3.43 10.82
C ASP A 139 3.45 -2.28 10.58
N HIS A 140 3.27 -1.58 9.46
CA HIS A 140 4.11 -0.47 9.06
C HIS A 140 3.25 0.76 8.76
N PHE A 141 3.73 1.92 9.18
CA PHE A 141 3.16 3.22 8.83
C PHE A 141 4.23 4.09 8.20
N PHE A 142 4.05 4.42 6.93
CA PHE A 142 4.92 5.28 6.16
C PHE A 142 4.19 6.61 5.88
N GLY A 143 4.68 7.68 6.50
CA GLY A 143 4.13 9.03 6.33
C GLY A 143 5.10 9.92 5.56
N LEU A 144 4.61 10.62 4.55
CA LEU A 144 5.34 11.69 3.86
C LEU A 144 4.57 13.00 4.02
N GLU A 145 5.26 14.04 4.46
CA GLU A 145 4.72 15.39 4.55
C GLU A 145 5.06 16.16 3.28
N ALA A 146 4.04 16.62 2.56
CA ALA A 146 4.20 17.60 1.50
C ALA A 146 3.96 19.01 2.07
N GLN A 147 4.55 20.02 1.43
CA GLN A 147 4.41 21.43 1.84
C GLN A 147 3.20 22.08 1.16
N ASP A 148 2.81 21.55 0.00
CA ASP A 148 1.64 21.92 -0.77
C ASP A 148 1.39 20.82 -1.82
N SER A 149 0.38 21.00 -2.65
CA SER A 149 0.05 20.07 -3.72
C SER A 149 1.13 19.97 -4.81
N GLN A 150 1.98 20.98 -4.98
CA GLN A 150 3.06 20.96 -5.97
C GLN A 150 4.23 20.12 -5.45
N HIS A 151 4.61 20.29 -4.18
CA HIS A 151 5.61 19.45 -3.52
C HIS A 151 5.18 17.98 -3.51
N LEU A 152 3.87 17.68 -3.45
CA LEU A 152 3.37 16.31 -3.63
C LEU A 152 3.76 15.73 -4.99
N LEU A 153 3.63 16.50 -6.08
CA LEU A 153 4.01 16.04 -7.42
C LEU A 153 5.51 15.79 -7.52
N ASP A 154 6.29 16.59 -6.81
CA ASP A 154 7.73 16.37 -6.72
C ASP A 154 8.01 15.07 -5.94
N LEU A 155 7.30 14.80 -4.85
CA LEU A 155 7.43 13.52 -4.13
C LEU A 155 7.06 12.32 -5.01
N VAL A 156 6.06 12.45 -5.88
CA VAL A 156 5.61 11.41 -6.83
C VAL A 156 6.34 11.56 -8.17
N ASN A 157 7.65 11.75 -8.11
CA ASN A 157 8.54 11.86 -9.26
C ASN A 157 9.65 10.80 -9.16
N PRO A 158 9.99 10.07 -10.24
CA PRO A 158 11.13 9.15 -10.27
C PRO A 158 12.48 9.79 -9.90
N GLY A 159 12.59 11.12 -9.93
CA GLY A 159 13.78 11.84 -9.44
C GLY A 159 13.95 11.88 -7.92
N ASN A 160 12.93 11.51 -7.13
CA ASN A 160 12.91 11.58 -5.67
C ASN A 160 12.72 10.20 -5.00
N LEU A 161 13.25 9.14 -5.61
CA LEU A 161 13.13 7.76 -5.12
C LEU A 161 13.70 7.57 -3.71
N GLU A 162 14.66 8.37 -3.30
CA GLU A 162 15.26 8.30 -1.97
C GLU A 162 14.24 8.57 -0.85
N LYS A 163 13.17 9.32 -1.14
CA LYS A 163 12.06 9.52 -0.19
C LYS A 163 11.25 8.25 0.04
N TRP A 164 11.19 7.37 -0.96
CA TRP A 164 10.42 6.12 -0.94
C TRP A 164 11.25 4.91 -0.51
N GLU A 165 12.57 5.06 -0.38
CA GLU A 165 13.47 4.00 0.04
C GLU A 165 13.05 3.32 1.36
N PRO A 166 12.54 4.02 2.39
CA PRO A 166 12.07 3.35 3.60
C PRO A 166 10.87 2.40 3.34
N LEU A 167 9.94 2.80 2.46
CA LEU A 167 8.82 1.95 2.05
C LEU A 167 9.33 0.72 1.29
N LEU A 168 10.23 0.93 0.32
CA LEU A 168 10.79 -0.16 -0.49
C LEU A 168 11.54 -1.16 0.38
N LYS A 169 12.37 -0.69 1.33
CA LYS A 169 13.08 -1.55 2.28
C LYS A 169 12.13 -2.34 3.19
N ALA A 170 11.03 -1.73 3.63
CA ALA A 170 10.03 -2.44 4.42
C ALA A 170 9.40 -3.58 3.60
N VAL A 171 9.01 -3.31 2.35
CA VAL A 171 8.47 -4.35 1.45
C VAL A 171 9.49 -5.46 1.20
N GLU A 172 10.75 -5.11 0.92
CA GLU A 172 11.82 -6.10 0.70
C GLU A 172 12.04 -6.99 1.91
N ALA A 173 12.12 -6.40 3.12
CA ALA A 173 12.30 -7.16 4.35
C ALA A 173 11.16 -8.16 4.58
N GLU A 174 9.93 -7.75 4.26
CA GLU A 174 8.75 -8.61 4.39
C GLU A 174 8.69 -9.71 3.32
N LEU A 175 9.27 -9.48 2.14
CA LEU A 175 9.39 -10.49 1.09
C LEU A 175 10.48 -11.52 1.37
N THR A 176 11.59 -11.10 1.96
CA THR A 176 12.72 -12.01 2.23
C THR A 176 12.57 -12.79 3.53
N GLY A 177 11.81 -12.25 4.51
CA GLY A 177 11.62 -12.87 5.83
C GLY A 177 12.95 -13.09 6.60
N PRO A 178 12.89 -13.51 7.87
CA PRO A 178 14.07 -14.11 8.51
C PRO A 178 14.35 -15.45 7.81
N SER A 179 15.57 -15.60 7.31
CA SER A 179 16.10 -16.86 6.76
C SER A 179 16.10 -17.98 7.79
#